data_AF-A0A0L7M352-F1
#
_entry.id   AF-A0A0L7M352-F1
#
_cell.length_a   1.000
_cell.length_b   1.000
_cell.length_c   1.000
_cell.angle_alpha   90.00
_cell.angle_beta   90.00
_cell.angle_gamma   90.00
#
_symmetry.space_group_name_H-M   'P 1'
#
loop_
_entity.id
_entity.type
_entity.pdbx_description
1 polymer ?
#
loop_
_entity_poly.entity_id
_entity_poly.type
_entity_poly.pdbx_seq_one_letter_code
_entity_poly.pdbx_strand_id
1 'polypeptide(L)'
;MGIALKNVGRIKKHGRKHLVSKNPYLRLLVKLYNFLARRTNANFNKIIAKRLIMPKRYRPPLSLSKLQYHMANHPNDIAVVVGSITDDKRWCSVTPPKSNVL
;
A
#
# COMPACT_ATOMS: atom_id res chain seq x y z
N MET A 1 -41.05 -19.63 -3.72
CA MET A 1 -40.46 -19.73 -5.09
C MET A 1 -38.95 -19.72 -4.97
N GLY A 2 -38.27 -20.77 -5.44
CA GLY A 2 -36.81 -20.84 -5.43
C GLY A 2 -36.24 -20.13 -6.65
N ILE A 3 -35.50 -19.04 -6.43
CA ILE A 3 -34.81 -18.33 -7.52
C ILE A 3 -33.51 -19.06 -7.83
N ALA A 4 -33.35 -19.54 -9.07
CA ALA A 4 -32.12 -20.18 -9.55
C ALA A 4 -31.04 -19.13 -9.82
N LEU A 5 -30.31 -18.72 -8.78
CA LEU A 5 -29.16 -17.81 -8.86
C LEU A 5 -27.87 -18.51 -8.44
N LYS A 6 -26.80 -18.31 -9.22
CA LYS A 6 -25.44 -18.72 -8.86
C LYS A 6 -25.06 -18.06 -7.51
N ASN A 7 -24.70 -18.87 -6.51
CA ASN A 7 -24.40 -18.49 -5.12
C ASN A 7 -25.55 -17.94 -4.23
N VAL A 8 -26.83 -18.16 -4.58
CA VAL A 8 -28.00 -17.99 -3.68
C VAL A 8 -27.90 -16.75 -2.76
N GLY A 9 -27.76 -15.57 -3.37
CA GLY A 9 -27.83 -14.26 -2.72
C GLY A 9 -26.59 -13.78 -1.92
N ARG A 10 -25.81 -14.67 -1.29
CA ARG A 10 -24.65 -14.25 -0.48
C ARG A 10 -23.36 -14.22 -1.30
N ILE A 11 -22.85 -13.03 -1.59
CA ILE A 11 -21.58 -12.84 -2.28
C ILE A 11 -20.41 -12.99 -1.29
N LYS A 12 -19.63 -14.05 -1.45
CA LYS A 12 -18.37 -14.24 -0.70
C LYS A 12 -17.35 -13.18 -1.15
N LYS A 13 -16.89 -12.35 -0.22
CA LYS A 13 -15.77 -11.43 -0.43
C LYS A 13 -14.51 -12.01 0.16
N HIS A 14 -13.60 -12.43 -0.73
CA HIS A 14 -12.29 -12.96 -0.34
C HIS A 14 -11.33 -11.81 0.03
N GLY A 15 -10.44 -12.09 0.98
CA GLY A 15 -9.46 -11.13 1.47
C GLY A 15 -9.82 -10.49 2.80
N ARG A 16 -8.87 -9.73 3.34
CA ARG A 16 -8.94 -9.20 4.70
C ARG A 16 -9.70 -7.88 4.73
N LYS A 17 -10.68 -7.79 5.64
CA LYS A 17 -11.53 -6.59 5.80
C LYS A 17 -11.02 -5.62 6.87
N HIS A 18 -10.36 -6.13 7.90
CA HIS A 18 -9.88 -5.33 9.02
C HIS A 18 -8.42 -5.65 9.37
N LEU A 19 -7.74 -4.65 9.92
CA LEU A 19 -6.41 -4.81 10.48
C LEU A 19 -6.50 -5.68 11.76
N VAL A 20 -5.59 -6.64 11.91
CA VAL A 20 -5.48 -7.52 13.10
C VAL A 20 -4.39 -7.01 14.04
N SER A 21 -3.44 -6.22 13.52
CA SER A 21 -2.39 -5.62 14.36
C SER A 21 -3.01 -4.69 15.41
N LYS A 22 -2.53 -4.82 16.65
CA LYS A 22 -2.93 -3.99 17.80
C LYS A 22 -2.14 -2.69 17.89
N ASN A 23 -1.18 -2.43 16.99
CA ASN A 23 -0.39 -1.20 16.99
C ASN A 23 -1.29 0.04 16.83
N PRO A 24 -1.30 0.99 17.79
CA PRO A 24 -2.20 2.14 17.76
C PRO A 24 -1.95 3.06 16.56
N TYR A 25 -0.70 3.33 16.21
CA TYR A 25 -0.33 4.19 15.08
C TYR A 25 -0.83 3.64 13.75
N LEU A 26 -0.66 2.33 13.53
CA LEU A 26 -1.14 1.69 12.31
C LEU A 26 -2.68 1.69 12.23
N ARG A 27 -3.38 1.54 13.36
CA ARG A 27 -4.85 1.64 13.40
C ARG A 27 -5.34 3.04 13.08
N LEU A 28 -4.69 4.07 13.61
CA LEU A 28 -4.98 5.48 13.31
C LEU A 28 -4.77 5.76 11.81
N LEU A 29 -3.65 5.33 11.25
CA LEU A 29 -3.34 5.51 9.83
C LEU A 29 -4.38 4.83 8.93
N VAL A 30 -4.77 3.59 9.24
CA VAL A 30 -5.83 2.88 8.50
C VAL A 30 -7.18 3.58 8.63
N LYS A 31 -7.53 4.14 9.81
CA LYS A 31 -8.76 4.93 9.98
C LYS A 31 -8.76 6.18 9.09
N LEU A 32 -7.65 6.90 9.04
CA LEU A 32 -7.49 8.09 8.21
C LEU A 32 -7.67 7.75 6.72
N TYR A 33 -6.94 6.76 6.21
CA TYR A 33 -7.05 6.38 4.81
C TYR A 33 -8.40 5.75 4.46
N ASN A 34 -9.08 5.07 5.39
CA ASN A 34 -10.46 4.62 5.19
C ASN A 34 -11.45 5.78 5.12
N PHE A 35 -11.27 6.82 5.94
CA PHE A 35 -12.07 8.04 5.86
C PHE A 35 -11.86 8.74 4.52
N LEU A 36 -10.60 8.95 4.12
CA LEU A 36 -10.26 9.53 2.82
C LEU A 36 -10.82 8.69 1.66
N ALA A 37 -10.65 7.37 1.67
CA ALA A 37 -11.13 6.47 0.62
C ALA A 37 -12.66 6.46 0.46
N ARG A 38 -13.41 6.81 1.52
CA ARG A 38 -14.88 6.95 1.49
C ARG A 38 -15.33 8.32 1.00
N ARG A 39 -14.60 9.38 1.35
CA ARG A 39 -15.00 10.77 1.06
C ARG A 39 -14.42 11.29 -0.25
N THR A 40 -13.26 10.78 -0.65
CA THR A 40 -12.60 11.11 -1.91
C THR A 40 -12.84 10.01 -2.93
N ASN A 41 -13.15 10.39 -4.17
CA ASN A 41 -13.27 9.46 -5.29
C ASN A 41 -11.91 9.02 -5.87
N ALA A 42 -10.81 9.39 -5.23
CA ALA A 42 -9.46 9.00 -5.64
C ALA A 42 -9.21 7.50 -5.38
N ASN A 43 -8.95 6.74 -6.45
CA ASN A 43 -8.65 5.31 -6.36
C ASN A 43 -7.36 5.01 -5.59
N PHE A 44 -6.41 5.95 -5.59
CA PHE A 44 -5.15 5.85 -4.84
C PHE A 44 -5.38 5.56 -3.34
N ASN A 45 -6.27 6.32 -2.70
CA ASN A 45 -6.54 6.17 -1.26
C ASN A 45 -7.12 4.79 -0.92
N LYS A 46 -7.97 4.24 -1.80
CA LYS A 46 -8.52 2.89 -1.66
C LYS A 46 -7.43 1.82 -1.74
N ILE A 47 -6.44 2.01 -2.62
CA ILE A 47 -5.30 1.09 -2.78
C ILE A 47 -4.41 1.13 -1.54
N ILE A 48 -4.07 2.33 -1.02
CA ILE A 48 -3.24 2.48 0.17
C ILE A 48 -3.92 1.85 1.40
N ALA A 49 -5.20 2.13 1.64
CA ALA A 49 -5.96 1.51 2.72
C ALA A 49 -5.94 -0.03 2.64
N LYS A 50 -6.13 -0.59 1.44
CA LYS A 50 -6.07 -2.04 1.21
C LYS A 50 -4.68 -2.61 1.52
N ARG A 51 -3.60 -1.94 1.07
CA ARG A 51 -2.21 -2.38 1.31
C ARG A 51 -1.82 -2.31 2.79
N LEU A 52 -2.29 -1.30 3.53
CA LEU A 52 -2.03 -1.18 4.97
C LEU A 52 -2.69 -2.32 5.79
N ILE A 53 -3.84 -2.82 5.35
CA ILE A 53 -4.56 -3.94 6.00
C ILE A 53 -3.88 -5.29 5.73
N MET A 54 -3.11 -5.42 4.65
CA MET A 54 -2.45 -6.68 4.27
C MET A 54 -1.40 -7.14 5.31
N PRO A 55 -1.22 -8.46 5.48
CA PRO A 55 -0.19 -8.99 6.37
C PRO A 55 1.22 -8.70 5.83
N LYS A 56 2.23 -8.79 6.72
CA LYS A 56 3.63 -8.43 6.43
C LYS A 56 4.20 -9.14 5.20
N ARG A 57 3.82 -10.39 4.94
CA ARG A 57 4.26 -11.16 3.76
C ARG A 57 3.95 -10.47 2.41
N TYR A 58 2.86 -9.70 2.33
CA TYR A 58 2.49 -8.97 1.12
C TYR A 58 3.00 -7.52 1.10
N ARG A 59 3.84 -7.14 2.08
CA ARG A 59 4.58 -5.88 2.12
C ARG A 59 6.08 -6.21 2.11
N PRO A 60 6.60 -6.78 1.00
CA PRO A 60 8.01 -7.10 0.90
C PRO A 60 8.85 -5.82 1.01
N PRO A 61 10.07 -5.91 1.57
CA PRO A 61 10.98 -4.78 1.60
C PRO A 61 11.40 -4.41 0.17
N LEU A 62 11.60 -3.11 -0.07
CA LEU A 62 12.02 -2.58 -1.36
C LEU A 62 13.39 -1.92 -1.21
N SER A 63 14.36 -2.30 -2.05
CA SER A 63 15.71 -1.75 -1.99
C SER A 63 15.81 -0.37 -2.63
N LEU A 64 16.71 0.47 -2.12
CA LEU A 64 16.95 1.82 -2.67
C LEU A 64 17.32 1.79 -4.16
N SER A 65 18.14 0.83 -4.60
CA SER A 65 18.50 0.68 -6.01
C SER A 65 17.26 0.40 -6.89
N LYS A 66 16.33 -0.43 -6.41
CA LYS A 66 15.08 -0.72 -7.12
C LYS A 66 14.17 0.50 -7.17
N LEU A 67 14.12 1.27 -6.07
CA LEU A 67 13.35 2.50 -6.00
C LEU A 67 13.85 3.52 -7.01
N GLN A 68 15.17 3.74 -7.07
CA GLN A 68 15.78 4.68 -8.01
C GLN A 68 15.53 4.28 -9.46
N TYR A 69 15.60 2.98 -9.77
CA TYR A 69 15.26 2.47 -11.09
C TYR A 69 13.82 2.81 -11.51
N HIS A 70 12.86 2.70 -10.60
CA HIS A 70 11.46 3.07 -10.88
C HIS A 70 11.25 4.58 -11.01
N MET A 71 12.05 5.39 -10.31
CA MET A 71 11.98 6.85 -10.32
C MET A 71 12.77 7.50 -11.47
N ALA A 72 13.60 6.74 -12.20
CA ALA A 72 14.44 7.28 -13.27
C ALA A 72 13.65 8.03 -14.35
N ASN A 73 12.41 7.61 -14.63
CA ASN A 73 11.55 8.24 -15.63
C ASN A 73 10.63 9.34 -15.06
N HIS A 74 10.58 9.51 -13.74
CA HIS A 74 9.62 10.39 -13.06
C HIS A 74 10.33 11.25 -11.99
N PRO A 75 11.13 12.24 -12.39
CA PRO A 75 12.03 12.97 -11.48
C PRO A 75 11.30 13.89 -10.48
N ASN A 76 10.09 14.36 -10.82
CA ASN A 76 9.35 15.34 -10.02
C ASN A 76 8.24 14.71 -9.16
N ASP A 77 7.99 13.41 -9.33
CA ASP A 77 6.93 12.71 -8.62
C ASP A 77 7.44 12.16 -7.28
N ILE A 78 6.49 11.90 -6.37
CA ILE A 78 6.80 11.34 -5.05
C ILE A 78 6.61 9.83 -5.10
N ALA A 79 7.65 9.09 -4.69
CA ALA A 79 7.54 7.65 -4.52
C ALA A 79 6.87 7.32 -3.19
N VAL A 80 5.76 6.57 -3.23
CA VAL A 80 5.07 6.10 -2.01
C VAL A 80 5.21 4.59 -1.89
N VAL A 81 5.83 4.14 -0.79
CA VAL A 81 6.08 2.71 -0.56
C VAL A 81 5.37 2.24 0.71
N VAL A 82 4.38 1.36 0.54
CA VAL A 82 3.68 0.73 1.67
C VAL A 82 4.46 -0.51 2.13
N GLY A 83 5.59 -0.29 2.81
CA GLY A 83 6.51 -1.34 3.22
C GLY A 83 7.76 -0.80 3.89
N SER A 84 8.74 -1.68 4.09
CA SER A 84 10.07 -1.27 4.58
C SER A 84 10.96 -0.96 3.39
N ILE A 85 11.75 0.10 3.48
CA ILE A 85 12.80 0.42 2.52
C ILE A 85 14.12 -0.07 3.10
N THR A 86 14.89 -0.80 2.30
CA THR A 86 16.18 -1.35 2.71
C THR A 86 17.31 -0.67 1.96
N ASP A 87 18.37 -0.34 2.71
CA ASP A 87 19.61 0.16 2.14
C ASP A 87 20.35 -0.96 1.40
N ASP A 88 20.92 -0.63 0.24
CA ASP A 88 21.71 -1.55 -0.58
C ASP A 88 23.14 -1.02 -0.67
N LYS A 89 24.04 -1.59 0.16
CA LYS A 89 25.44 -1.16 0.26
C LYS A 89 26.24 -1.33 -1.03
N ARG A 90 25.74 -2.11 -2.00
CA ARG A 90 26.37 -2.26 -3.33
C ARG A 90 26.17 -1.00 -4.17
N TRP A 91 25.18 -0.18 -3.82
CA TRP A 91 24.86 1.06 -4.47
C TRP A 91 25.76 2.18 -3.93
N CYS A 92 26.91 2.36 -4.59
CA CYS A 92 27.83 3.45 -4.30
C CYS A 92 27.52 4.64 -5.22
N SER A 93 26.48 5.42 -4.92
CA SER A 93 26.26 6.71 -5.58
C SER A 93 26.77 7.84 -4.69
N VAL A 94 27.80 8.54 -5.17
CA VAL A 94 28.48 9.70 -4.55
C VAL A 94 27.56 10.91 -4.28
N THR A 95 26.28 10.82 -4.65
CA THR A 95 25.26 11.81 -4.31
C THR A 95 24.00 11.10 -3.80
N PRO A 96 23.44 11.50 -2.64
CA PRO A 96 22.17 10.96 -2.18
C PRO A 96 21.09 11.32 -3.21
N PRO A 97 20.28 10.36 -3.68
CA PRO A 97 19.23 10.65 -4.63
C PRO A 97 18.28 11.68 -4.00
N LYS A 98 18.08 12.82 -4.68
CA LYS A 98 17.13 13.87 -4.30
C LYS A 98 15.67 13.43 -4.54
N SER A 99 15.35 12.16 -4.30
CA SER A 99 14.00 11.63 -4.47
C SER A 99 13.23 11.77 -3.15
N ASN A 100 12.08 12.45 -3.22
CA ASN A 100 11.18 12.57 -2.07
C ASN A 100 10.42 11.25 -1.92
N VAL A 101 10.63 10.56 -0.80
CA VAL A 101 10.01 9.27 -0.49
C VAL A 101 9.14 9.40 0.75
N LEU A 102 7.88 8.97 0.66
CA LEU A 102 6.89 9.01 1.75
C LEU A 102 6.35 7.62 2.10
#